data_AF-A0A959L793-F1
#
_entry.id   AF-A0A959L793-F1
#
_cell.length_a   1.000
_cell.length_b   1.000
_cell.length_c   1.000
_cell.angle_alpha   90.00
_cell.angle_beta   90.00
_cell.angle_gamma   90.00
#
_symmetry.space_group_name_H-M   'P 1'
#
loop_
_entity.id
_entity.type
_entity.pdbx_description
1 polymer ?
#
loop_
_entity_poly.entity_id
_entity_poly.type
_entity_poly.pdbx_seq_one_letter_code
_entity_poly.pdbx_strand_id
1 'polypeptide(L)'
;MRLIKRMIQTSMLLFLSISLGAQSSYSGVAGNQKMEFIMDLYSDGTAIAAYSSGSMDPVLLHGKTKKKKAFFFIEGKDRGKMPVIFSFKKFDANSTAIAGKWLDVATNHRYTVQLSKDFDFGNIDDQQWSNKEIIQPVSLKEKYFKLRLSKDPGEYASVTGVKVLDKKSNELLQEINLDCQLLSINNLSVGDFNFDGYEDFSVFEQSYSGPNTSSLYFLFDPDTGLYGDSGYSGISLEFDLDRKRIYEHDQCCAGLRHTNAEYQVVDNRMVLLKKTCFEYDEAISDYKEVDCH
;
A
#
# COMPACT_ATOMS: atom_id res chain seq x y z
N MET A 1 11.91 66.93 -13.36
CA MET A 1 12.31 66.75 -11.95
C MET A 1 11.68 65.47 -11.44
N ARG A 2 12.50 64.41 -11.24
CA ARG A 2 12.35 63.26 -10.32
C ARG A 2 11.06 62.42 -10.41
N LEU A 3 11.06 61.09 -10.37
CA LEU A 3 12.07 60.04 -10.37
C LEU A 3 11.25 58.75 -10.55
N ILE A 4 11.70 57.87 -11.44
CA ILE A 4 11.22 56.49 -11.58
C ILE A 4 11.43 55.79 -10.23
N LYS A 5 10.36 55.30 -9.59
CA LYS A 5 10.47 54.34 -8.48
C LYS A 5 10.10 52.95 -9.00
N ARG A 6 11.12 52.25 -9.50
CA ARG A 6 11.17 50.79 -9.50
C ARG A 6 11.06 50.35 -8.04
N MET A 7 10.01 49.60 -7.70
CA MET A 7 9.99 48.84 -6.45
C MET A 7 10.26 47.37 -6.80
N ILE A 8 11.32 46.89 -6.16
CA ILE A 8 11.97 45.61 -6.39
C ILE A 8 11.04 44.49 -5.97
N GLN A 9 10.69 43.65 -6.95
CA GLN A 9 10.03 42.37 -6.77
C GLN A 9 10.99 41.45 -6.02
N THR A 10 10.78 41.28 -4.71
CA THR A 10 11.50 40.27 -3.91
C THR A 10 10.63 39.02 -3.88
N SER A 11 10.73 38.22 -4.94
CA SER A 11 10.20 36.86 -4.96
C SER A 11 11.09 36.00 -4.06
N MET A 12 10.64 35.75 -2.84
CA MET A 12 11.29 34.83 -1.92
C MET A 12 10.93 33.41 -2.37
N LEU A 13 11.67 32.88 -3.35
CA LEU A 13 11.62 31.45 -3.65
C LEU A 13 12.24 30.69 -2.47
N LEU A 14 11.40 30.20 -1.56
CA LEU A 14 11.76 29.06 -0.73
C LEU A 14 11.91 27.85 -1.66
N PHE A 15 13.14 27.54 -2.06
CA PHE A 15 13.50 26.18 -2.45
C PHE A 15 13.52 25.32 -1.18
N LEU A 16 12.34 24.96 -0.68
CA LEU A 16 12.21 23.72 0.07
C LEU A 16 12.44 22.62 -0.96
N SER A 17 13.68 22.13 -1.05
CA SER A 17 13.91 20.79 -1.58
C SER A 17 13.29 19.81 -0.58
N ILE A 18 11.96 19.71 -0.63
CA ILE A 18 11.25 18.55 -0.13
C ILE A 18 11.82 17.42 -0.97
N SER A 19 12.70 16.60 -0.39
CA SER A 19 12.89 15.26 -0.93
C SER A 19 11.54 14.58 -0.71
N LEU A 20 10.62 14.76 -1.68
CA LEU A 20 9.39 13.99 -1.72
C LEU A 20 9.81 12.53 -1.64
N GLY A 21 9.02 11.76 -0.90
CA GLY A 21 9.24 10.34 -0.81
C GLY A 21 9.36 9.73 -2.20
N ALA A 22 10.30 8.82 -2.38
CA ALA A 22 10.55 8.22 -3.69
C ALA A 22 9.98 6.81 -3.67
N GLN A 23 9.01 6.57 -4.54
CA GLN A 23 8.47 5.25 -4.79
C GLN A 23 8.92 4.76 -6.16
N SER A 24 9.57 3.60 -6.17
CA SER A 24 10.25 3.09 -7.35
C SER A 24 10.14 1.56 -7.44
N SER A 25 10.04 1.06 -8.66
CA SER A 25 10.13 -0.35 -8.98
C SER A 25 11.49 -0.67 -9.60
N TYR A 26 12.05 -1.81 -9.23
CA TYR A 26 13.31 -2.31 -9.76
C TYR A 26 13.22 -3.79 -10.10
N SER A 27 13.97 -4.19 -11.13
CA SER A 27 14.16 -5.59 -11.52
C SER A 27 15.65 -5.91 -11.66
N GLY A 28 16.00 -7.16 -11.42
CA GLY A 28 17.38 -7.61 -11.61
C GLY A 28 17.64 -8.95 -10.96
N VAL A 29 18.79 -9.05 -10.28
CA VAL A 29 19.26 -10.32 -9.71
C VAL A 29 19.85 -10.16 -8.33
N ALA A 30 19.71 -11.22 -7.54
CA ALA A 30 20.50 -11.47 -6.35
C ALA A 30 21.22 -12.81 -6.50
N GLY A 31 22.54 -12.76 -6.70
CA GLY A 31 23.29 -13.92 -7.18
C GLY A 31 22.80 -14.34 -8.56
N ASN A 32 22.25 -15.56 -8.66
CA ASN A 32 21.68 -16.09 -9.91
C ASN A 32 20.14 -16.05 -9.94
N GLN A 33 19.50 -15.55 -8.89
CA GLN A 33 18.05 -15.52 -8.78
C GLN A 33 17.52 -14.20 -9.33
N LYS A 34 16.48 -14.26 -10.17
CA LYS A 34 15.73 -13.07 -10.58
C LYS A 34 15.04 -12.46 -9.36
N MET A 35 14.95 -11.14 -9.35
CA MET A 35 14.39 -10.37 -8.26
C MET A 35 13.58 -9.21 -8.80
N GLU A 36 12.38 -9.04 -8.24
CA GLU A 36 11.61 -7.80 -8.30
C GLU A 36 11.72 -7.14 -6.92
N PHE A 37 11.91 -5.82 -6.91
CA PHE A 37 12.11 -5.05 -5.68
C PHE A 37 11.40 -3.71 -5.82
N ILE A 38 10.40 -3.47 -5.00
CA ILE A 38 9.70 -2.19 -4.91
C ILE A 38 10.08 -1.49 -3.63
N MET A 39 10.17 -0.17 -3.67
CA MET A 39 10.67 0.65 -2.58
C MET A 39 9.78 1.87 -2.41
N ASP A 40 9.49 2.22 -1.16
CA ASP A 40 8.90 3.49 -0.76
C ASP A 40 9.82 4.14 0.29
N LEU A 41 10.32 5.32 -0.02
CA LEU A 41 11.23 6.09 0.82
C LEU A 41 10.51 7.28 1.41
N TYR A 42 10.59 7.47 2.72
CA TYR A 42 10.05 8.64 3.39
C TYR A 42 11.14 9.71 3.60
N SER A 43 10.71 10.97 3.69
CA SER A 43 11.61 12.13 3.81
C SER A 43 12.38 12.17 5.14
N ASP A 44 11.88 11.50 6.17
CA ASP A 44 12.54 11.33 7.48
C ASP A 44 13.67 10.27 7.44
N GLY A 45 13.84 9.60 6.31
CA GLY A 45 14.80 8.52 6.12
C GLY A 45 14.26 7.15 6.52
N THR A 46 13.01 7.02 6.94
CA THR A 46 12.31 5.73 7.04
C THR A 46 12.09 5.19 5.62
N ALA A 47 12.05 3.87 5.47
CA ALA A 47 11.77 3.24 4.19
C ALA A 47 11.01 1.93 4.41
N ILE A 48 10.21 1.56 3.42
CA ILE A 48 9.67 0.22 3.28
C ILE A 48 9.99 -0.30 1.89
N ALA A 49 10.06 -1.61 1.74
CA ALA A 49 10.24 -2.24 0.45
C ALA A 49 9.51 -3.57 0.43
N ALA A 50 9.20 -4.08 -0.75
CA ALA A 50 8.83 -5.47 -0.92
C ALA A 50 9.72 -6.09 -1.99
N TYR A 51 10.05 -7.37 -1.83
CA TYR A 51 10.75 -8.09 -2.87
C TYR A 51 10.13 -9.46 -3.10
N SER A 52 10.26 -9.95 -4.33
CA SER A 52 10.00 -11.34 -4.68
C SER A 52 11.21 -11.88 -5.42
N SER A 53 11.56 -13.14 -5.15
CA SER A 53 12.63 -13.84 -5.86
C SER A 53 12.25 -15.29 -6.10
N GLY A 54 12.18 -15.68 -7.37
CA GLY A 54 11.71 -17.01 -7.76
C GLY A 54 10.24 -17.24 -7.39
N SER A 55 9.95 -18.41 -6.80
CA SER A 55 8.61 -18.84 -6.36
C SER A 55 8.34 -18.54 -4.87
N MET A 56 9.08 -17.59 -4.28
CA MET A 56 8.92 -17.23 -2.87
C MET A 56 7.80 -16.21 -2.69
N ASP A 57 7.14 -16.27 -1.54
CA ASP A 57 6.22 -15.26 -1.08
C ASP A 57 6.85 -13.87 -1.19
N PRO A 58 6.11 -12.86 -1.70
CA PRO A 58 6.54 -11.48 -1.58
C PRO A 58 6.81 -11.15 -0.12
N VAL A 59 7.93 -10.51 0.15
CA VAL A 59 8.37 -10.22 1.52
C VAL A 59 8.43 -8.72 1.74
N LEU A 60 7.67 -8.24 2.73
CA LEU A 60 7.78 -6.88 3.23
C LEU A 60 9.09 -6.70 4.01
N LEU A 61 9.75 -5.58 3.75
CA LEU A 61 10.97 -5.15 4.41
C LEU A 61 10.75 -3.76 5.02
N HIS A 62 11.24 -3.58 6.24
CA HIS A 62 11.42 -2.28 6.85
C HIS A 62 12.84 -1.79 6.58
N GLY A 63 13.03 -0.48 6.48
CA GLY A 63 14.31 0.07 6.10
C GLY A 63 14.57 1.46 6.62
N LYS A 64 15.83 1.86 6.46
CA LYS A 64 16.32 3.22 6.75
C LYS A 64 17.32 3.67 5.70
N THR A 65 17.26 4.94 5.35
CA THR A 65 18.23 5.60 4.49
C THR A 65 19.02 6.64 5.28
N LYS A 66 20.35 6.66 5.14
CA LYS A 66 21.23 7.64 5.80
C LYS A 66 22.57 7.76 5.07
N LYS A 67 22.99 9.00 4.78
CA LYS A 67 24.32 9.32 4.21
C LYS A 67 24.70 8.43 3.00
N LYS A 68 23.83 8.39 1.98
CA LYS A 68 24.00 7.55 0.77
C LYS A 68 24.13 6.04 1.06
N LYS A 69 23.42 5.57 2.07
CA LYS A 69 23.28 4.15 2.37
C LYS A 69 21.79 3.87 2.58
N ALA A 70 21.34 2.74 2.08
CA ALA A 70 20.03 2.19 2.40
C ALA A 70 20.21 0.80 2.99
N PHE A 71 19.41 0.50 4.01
CA PHE A 71 19.36 -0.79 4.67
C PHE A 71 17.90 -1.20 4.75
N PHE A 72 17.60 -2.42 4.33
CA PHE A 72 16.28 -3.03 4.45
C PHE A 72 16.39 -4.37 5.15
N PHE A 73 15.41 -4.72 5.96
CA PHE A 73 15.42 -5.92 6.77
C PHE A 73 13.99 -6.39 7.05
N ILE A 74 13.84 -7.70 7.25
CA ILE A 74 12.64 -8.27 7.86
C ILE A 74 12.80 -8.13 9.37
N GLU A 75 11.75 -7.75 10.10
CA GLU A 75 11.74 -7.87 11.55
C GLU A 75 11.39 -9.31 11.96
N GLY A 76 12.27 -9.96 12.73
CA GLY A 76 11.98 -11.26 13.32
C GLY A 76 11.04 -11.16 14.53
N LYS A 77 10.35 -12.26 14.85
CA LYS A 77 9.46 -12.38 16.03
C LYS A 77 10.19 -12.14 17.37
N ASP A 78 11.49 -12.43 17.42
CA ASP A 78 12.36 -12.06 18.54
C ASP A 78 12.94 -10.66 18.30
N ARG A 79 12.64 -9.70 19.18
CA ARG A 79 13.22 -8.34 19.14
C ARG A 79 14.74 -8.41 19.02
N GLY A 80 15.27 -8.13 17.82
CA GLY A 80 16.71 -8.06 17.54
C GLY A 80 17.25 -9.06 16.50
N LYS A 81 16.48 -10.07 16.07
CA LYS A 81 16.90 -10.94 14.95
C LYS A 81 16.29 -10.45 13.64
N MET A 82 17.14 -10.11 12.67
CA MET A 82 16.75 -9.77 11.30
C MET A 82 17.06 -10.98 10.42
N PRO A 83 16.07 -11.76 9.94
CA PRO A 83 16.35 -12.97 9.17
C PRO A 83 16.92 -12.68 7.78
N VAL A 84 16.64 -11.50 7.21
CA VAL A 84 17.15 -11.06 5.92
C VAL A 84 17.59 -9.60 6.01
N ILE A 85 18.72 -9.26 5.38
CA ILE A 85 19.24 -7.90 5.31
C ILE A 85 19.67 -7.57 3.88
N PHE A 86 19.11 -6.51 3.31
CA PHE A 86 19.62 -5.84 2.12
C PHE A 86 20.42 -4.60 2.52
N SER A 87 21.56 -4.40 1.86
CA SER A 87 22.41 -3.24 2.08
C SER A 87 22.91 -2.66 0.76
N PHE A 88 22.61 -1.38 0.54
CA PHE A 88 23.02 -0.62 -0.65
C PHE A 88 23.97 0.49 -0.21
N LYS A 89 25.22 0.45 -0.71
CA LYS A 89 26.23 1.49 -0.45
C LYS A 89 26.24 2.46 -1.62
N LYS A 90 26.51 3.75 -1.34
CA LYS A 90 26.40 4.84 -2.32
C LYS A 90 24.99 4.89 -2.95
N PHE A 91 23.99 4.57 -2.13
CA PHE A 91 22.59 4.59 -2.52
C PHE A 91 22.18 6.00 -2.92
N ASP A 92 21.49 6.08 -4.05
CA ASP A 92 20.87 7.27 -4.61
C ASP A 92 19.53 6.85 -5.20
N ALA A 93 18.43 7.38 -4.66
CA ALA A 93 17.07 7.04 -5.07
C ALA A 93 16.78 7.44 -6.53
N ASN A 94 17.54 8.39 -7.09
CA ASN A 94 17.41 8.81 -8.47
C ASN A 94 18.24 7.98 -9.44
N SER A 95 19.06 7.05 -8.94
CA SER A 95 19.89 6.23 -9.81
C SER A 95 19.04 5.22 -10.60
N THR A 96 19.37 5.04 -11.86
CA THR A 96 18.76 4.02 -12.71
C THR A 96 19.25 2.61 -12.40
N ALA A 97 20.26 2.47 -11.55
CA ALA A 97 20.76 1.18 -11.10
C ALA A 97 21.26 1.25 -9.66
N ILE A 98 20.92 0.23 -8.87
CA ILE A 98 21.40 0.09 -7.49
C ILE A 98 22.11 -1.25 -7.33
N ALA A 99 23.25 -1.22 -6.64
CA ALA A 99 24.05 -2.40 -6.35
C ALA A 99 24.22 -2.56 -4.84
N GLY A 100 24.08 -3.79 -4.37
CA GLY A 100 24.03 -4.06 -2.94
C GLY A 100 24.41 -5.49 -2.59
N LYS A 101 24.09 -5.86 -1.35
CA LYS A 101 24.23 -7.21 -0.84
C LYS A 101 22.95 -7.64 -0.17
N TRP A 102 22.56 -8.89 -0.41
CA TRP A 102 21.53 -9.61 0.32
C TRP A 102 22.21 -10.62 1.25
N LEU A 103 21.91 -10.56 2.54
CA LEU A 103 22.35 -11.52 3.54
C LEU A 103 21.12 -12.28 4.03
N ASP A 104 21.13 -13.60 3.82
CA ASP A 104 20.28 -14.52 4.56
C ASP A 104 20.98 -14.84 5.88
N VAL A 105 20.38 -14.42 7.00
CA VAL A 105 20.99 -14.55 8.33
C VAL A 105 20.86 -15.98 8.86
N ALA A 106 19.85 -16.74 8.41
CA ALA A 106 19.67 -18.12 8.84
C ALA A 106 20.78 -19.02 8.28
N THR A 107 21.17 -18.81 7.02
CA THR A 107 22.23 -19.58 6.35
C THR A 107 23.60 -18.89 6.38
N ASN A 108 23.66 -17.62 6.78
CA ASN A 108 24.81 -16.72 6.66
C ASN A 108 25.32 -16.59 5.21
N HIS A 109 24.48 -16.91 4.21
CA HIS A 109 24.81 -16.78 2.80
C HIS A 109 24.68 -15.32 2.36
N ARG A 110 25.63 -14.86 1.53
CA ARG A 110 25.63 -13.50 0.98
C ARG A 110 25.57 -13.52 -0.53
N TYR A 111 24.60 -12.81 -1.09
CA TYR A 111 24.43 -12.62 -2.52
C TYR A 111 24.77 -11.19 -2.91
N THR A 112 25.40 -11.03 -4.07
CA THR A 112 25.52 -9.72 -4.72
C THR A 112 24.17 -9.37 -5.35
N VAL A 113 23.68 -8.17 -5.09
CA VAL A 113 22.43 -7.65 -5.64
C VAL A 113 22.75 -6.61 -6.70
N GLN A 114 22.14 -6.74 -7.88
CA GLN A 114 22.20 -5.79 -8.97
C GLN A 114 20.79 -5.58 -9.50
N LEU A 115 20.29 -4.35 -9.37
CA LEU A 115 18.93 -4.00 -9.76
C LEU A 115 18.98 -2.77 -10.66
N SER A 116 18.17 -2.80 -11.71
CA SER A 116 17.89 -1.69 -12.60
C SER A 116 16.52 -1.12 -12.25
N LYS A 117 16.40 0.21 -12.26
CA LYS A 117 15.12 0.88 -12.05
C LYS A 117 14.23 0.64 -13.28
N ASP A 118 13.02 0.16 -13.05
CA ASP A 118 12.04 -0.03 -14.10
C ASP A 118 11.23 1.25 -14.33
N PHE A 119 10.75 1.87 -13.24
CA PHE A 119 10.01 3.14 -13.25
C PHE A 119 9.87 3.72 -11.83
N ASP A 120 9.57 5.02 -11.77
CA ASP A 120 9.16 5.74 -10.56
C ASP A 120 7.64 5.97 -10.60
N PHE A 121 6.95 5.81 -9.46
CA PHE A 121 5.49 5.91 -9.39
C PHE A 121 4.95 6.80 -8.26
N GLY A 122 5.82 7.35 -7.41
CA GLY A 122 5.42 8.21 -6.29
C GLY A 122 5.39 9.72 -6.57
N ASN A 123 5.79 10.14 -7.77
CA ASN A 123 5.94 11.56 -8.10
C ASN A 123 4.78 12.05 -8.97
N ILE A 124 4.35 13.30 -8.77
CA ILE A 124 3.58 14.05 -9.79
C ILE A 124 4.59 14.59 -10.81
N ASP A 125 4.41 14.22 -12.07
CA ASP A 125 5.17 14.75 -13.20
C ASP A 125 4.35 14.61 -14.50
N ASP A 126 4.89 15.13 -15.60
CA ASP A 126 4.20 15.14 -16.89
C ASP A 126 4.36 13.82 -17.68
N GLN A 127 4.94 12.76 -17.09
CA GLN A 127 5.11 11.49 -17.78
C GLN A 127 3.83 10.67 -17.73
N GLN A 128 3.31 10.35 -18.91
CA GLN A 128 2.22 9.39 -19.07
C GLN A 128 2.75 7.97 -19.23
N TRP A 129 2.12 7.02 -18.55
CA TRP A 129 2.36 5.59 -18.77
C TRP A 129 1.16 4.75 -18.32
N SER A 130 1.04 3.55 -18.86
CA SER A 130 -0.01 2.59 -18.50
C SER A 130 0.54 1.17 -18.42
N ASN A 131 -0.23 0.28 -17.81
CA ASN A 131 0.08 -1.15 -17.69
C ASN A 131 1.44 -1.44 -17.02
N LYS A 132 1.86 -0.60 -16.07
CA LYS A 132 3.00 -0.91 -15.20
C LYS A 132 2.56 -1.84 -14.09
N GLU A 133 3.44 -2.70 -13.62
CA GLU A 133 3.11 -3.66 -12.57
C GLU A 133 4.00 -3.49 -11.36
N ILE A 134 3.41 -3.63 -10.17
CA ILE A 134 4.15 -3.75 -8.92
C ILE A 134 3.69 -4.99 -8.17
N ILE A 135 4.65 -5.70 -7.57
CA ILE A 135 4.38 -6.80 -6.64
C ILE A 135 3.67 -6.25 -5.39
N GLN A 136 2.89 -7.08 -4.70
CA GLN A 136 2.28 -6.70 -3.43
C GLN A 136 2.84 -7.55 -2.30
N PRO A 137 3.10 -6.97 -1.11
CA PRO A 137 3.77 -7.66 0.00
C PRO A 137 2.86 -8.61 0.79
N VAL A 138 1.66 -8.88 0.28
CA VAL A 138 0.73 -9.87 0.82
C VAL A 138 0.50 -10.97 -0.20
N SER A 139 0.19 -12.16 0.29
CA SER A 139 -0.09 -13.31 -0.56
C SER A 139 -0.98 -14.31 0.17
N LEU A 140 -1.61 -15.17 -0.60
CA LEU A 140 -2.38 -16.31 -0.12
C LEU A 140 -1.52 -17.57 -0.17
N LYS A 141 -1.97 -18.68 0.41
CA LYS A 141 -1.17 -19.91 0.47
C LYS A 141 -0.48 -20.28 -0.85
N GLU A 142 -1.21 -20.33 -1.96
CA GLU A 142 -0.69 -20.73 -3.28
C GLU A 142 -0.70 -19.59 -4.32
N LYS A 143 -1.19 -18.39 -3.95
CA LYS A 143 -1.38 -17.28 -4.88
C LYS A 143 -0.70 -16.01 -4.40
N TYR A 144 -0.22 -15.17 -5.31
CA TYR A 144 0.30 -13.85 -4.99
C TYR A 144 -0.27 -12.80 -5.93
N PHE A 145 -0.10 -11.53 -5.57
CA PHE A 145 -0.74 -10.42 -6.25
C PHE A 145 0.26 -9.46 -6.89
N LYS A 146 -0.10 -8.98 -8.07
CA LYS A 146 0.49 -7.77 -8.66
C LYS A 146 -0.61 -6.75 -8.91
N LEU A 147 -0.31 -5.48 -8.68
CA LEU A 147 -1.18 -4.38 -9.13
C LEU A 147 -0.74 -3.92 -10.50
N ARG A 148 -1.73 -3.64 -11.34
CA ARG A 148 -1.55 -2.88 -12.57
C ARG A 148 -1.79 -1.41 -12.28
N LEU A 149 -0.85 -0.59 -12.69
CA LEU A 149 -0.84 0.85 -12.46
C LEU A 149 -0.93 1.59 -13.78
N SER A 150 -1.47 2.81 -13.73
CA SER A 150 -1.38 3.80 -14.81
C SER A 150 -1.20 5.19 -14.22
N LYS A 151 -0.72 6.11 -15.04
CA LYS A 151 -0.50 7.51 -14.66
C LYS A 151 -0.71 8.40 -15.86
N ASP A 152 -1.56 9.41 -15.68
CA ASP A 152 -1.73 10.50 -16.63
C ASP A 152 -0.86 11.72 -16.28
N PRO A 153 -0.56 12.60 -17.25
CA PRO A 153 0.28 13.77 -17.01
C PRO A 153 -0.26 14.67 -15.90
N GLY A 154 0.58 15.03 -14.93
CA GLY A 154 0.22 15.92 -13.84
C GLY A 154 -0.60 15.24 -12.72
N GLU A 155 -0.78 13.92 -12.76
CA GLU A 155 -1.51 13.16 -11.75
C GLU A 155 -0.61 12.17 -10.99
N TYR A 156 -1.11 11.68 -9.86
CA TYR A 156 -0.50 10.53 -9.18
C TYR A 156 -0.83 9.24 -9.95
N ALA A 157 0.01 8.21 -9.77
CA ALA A 157 -0.34 6.90 -10.29
C ALA A 157 -1.60 6.35 -9.60
N SER A 158 -2.44 5.65 -10.36
CA SER A 158 -3.63 4.95 -9.90
C SER A 158 -3.53 3.45 -10.17
N VAL A 159 -4.30 2.66 -9.43
CA VAL A 159 -4.45 1.23 -9.62
C VAL A 159 -5.58 0.98 -10.61
N THR A 160 -5.25 0.37 -11.75
CA THR A 160 -6.21 0.05 -12.81
C THR A 160 -6.59 -1.43 -12.85
N GLY A 161 -5.99 -2.24 -11.98
CA GLY A 161 -6.34 -3.65 -11.85
C GLY A 161 -5.46 -4.43 -10.89
N VAL A 162 -5.89 -5.63 -10.57
CA VAL A 162 -5.14 -6.62 -9.80
C VAL A 162 -5.00 -7.90 -10.60
N LYS A 163 -3.80 -8.49 -10.56
CA LYS A 163 -3.50 -9.82 -11.09
C LYS A 163 -3.32 -10.77 -9.94
N VAL A 164 -4.03 -11.90 -10.00
CA VAL A 164 -3.87 -13.05 -9.12
C VAL A 164 -3.04 -14.09 -9.87
N LEU A 165 -1.88 -14.46 -9.32
CA LEU A 165 -0.93 -15.35 -9.97
C LEU A 165 -0.66 -16.59 -9.11
N ASP A 166 -0.41 -17.72 -9.75
CA ASP A 166 0.05 -18.94 -9.09
C ASP A 166 1.52 -18.79 -8.66
N LYS A 167 1.83 -19.10 -7.40
CA LYS A 167 3.19 -18.97 -6.86
C LYS A 167 4.21 -19.94 -7.47
N LYS A 168 3.77 -21.12 -7.92
CA LYS A 168 4.67 -22.17 -8.41
C LYS A 168 5.01 -21.95 -9.89
N SER A 169 4.02 -21.63 -10.72
CA SER A 169 4.18 -21.47 -12.16
C SER A 169 4.37 -20.02 -12.60
N ASN A 170 4.05 -19.04 -11.75
CA ASN A 170 3.89 -17.62 -12.11
C ASN A 170 2.85 -17.38 -13.22
N GLU A 171 1.92 -18.32 -13.41
CA GLU A 171 0.84 -18.16 -14.38
C GLU A 171 -0.24 -17.24 -13.83
N LEU A 172 -0.81 -16.43 -14.72
CA LEU A 172 -1.95 -15.58 -14.41
C LEU A 172 -3.19 -16.46 -14.23
N LEU A 173 -3.77 -16.45 -13.03
CA LEU A 173 -5.01 -17.16 -12.72
C LEU A 173 -6.23 -16.29 -12.99
N GLN A 174 -6.15 -15.01 -12.61
CA GLN A 174 -7.25 -14.06 -12.77
C GLN A 174 -6.72 -12.64 -12.87
N GLU A 175 -7.40 -11.81 -13.65
CA GLU A 175 -7.19 -10.37 -13.70
C GLU A 175 -8.52 -9.66 -13.48
N ILE A 176 -8.53 -8.66 -12.60
CA ILE A 176 -9.71 -7.87 -12.25
C ILE A 176 -9.38 -6.40 -12.51
N ASN A 177 -10.21 -5.73 -13.31
CA ASN A 177 -10.09 -4.30 -13.58
C ASN A 177 -10.63 -3.50 -12.40
N LEU A 178 -9.91 -2.45 -12.02
CA LEU A 178 -10.22 -1.61 -10.87
C LEU A 178 -10.03 -0.14 -11.24
N ASP A 179 -10.57 0.75 -10.41
CA ASP A 179 -10.28 2.17 -10.43
C ASP A 179 -10.06 2.62 -8.99
N CYS A 180 -8.81 2.57 -8.53
CA CYS A 180 -8.46 2.81 -7.14
C CYS A 180 -7.24 3.72 -6.99
N GLN A 181 -7.15 4.40 -5.87
CA GLN A 181 -5.97 5.17 -5.49
C GLN A 181 -4.78 4.25 -5.17
N LEU A 182 -3.58 4.70 -5.48
CA LEU A 182 -2.35 4.07 -5.00
C LEU A 182 -1.93 4.73 -3.68
N LEU A 183 -2.10 4.01 -2.57
CA LEU A 183 -1.69 4.45 -1.24
C LEU A 183 -0.16 4.40 -1.09
N SER A 184 0.46 3.30 -1.52
CA SER A 184 1.90 3.02 -1.48
C SER A 184 2.14 1.62 -2.07
N ILE A 185 3.15 0.90 -1.62
CA ILE A 185 3.41 -0.52 -1.93
C ILE A 185 2.45 -1.49 -1.21
N ASN A 186 1.64 -1.00 -0.26
CA ASN A 186 0.70 -1.78 0.54
C ASN A 186 -0.76 -1.44 0.19
N ASN A 187 -1.20 -1.80 -1.01
CA ASN A 187 -2.56 -1.49 -1.48
C ASN A 187 -3.54 -2.67 -1.34
N LEU A 188 -3.09 -3.82 -0.83
CA LEU A 188 -3.87 -5.04 -0.68
C LEU A 188 -3.81 -5.58 0.74
N SER A 189 -4.91 -6.18 1.17
CA SER A 189 -5.00 -7.00 2.39
C SER A 189 -5.61 -8.36 2.06
N VAL A 190 -5.31 -9.36 2.89
CA VAL A 190 -5.86 -10.72 2.80
C VAL A 190 -6.56 -11.07 4.10
N GLY A 191 -7.65 -11.83 4.03
CA GLY A 191 -8.46 -12.20 5.20
C GLY A 191 -9.65 -13.06 4.80
N ASP A 192 -10.45 -13.51 5.77
CA ASP A 192 -11.72 -14.20 5.53
C ASP A 192 -12.84 -13.18 5.76
N PHE A 193 -13.33 -12.55 4.70
CA PHE A 193 -14.21 -11.38 4.79
C PHE A 193 -15.69 -11.74 4.89
N ASN A 194 -16.08 -12.95 4.49
CA ASN A 194 -17.44 -13.47 4.63
C ASN A 194 -17.59 -14.55 5.73
N PHE A 195 -16.50 -14.87 6.44
CA PHE A 195 -16.43 -15.80 7.57
C PHE A 195 -16.71 -17.27 7.21
N ASP A 196 -16.38 -17.67 5.97
CA ASP A 196 -16.62 -19.01 5.44
C ASP A 196 -15.41 -19.96 5.53
N GLY A 197 -14.26 -19.44 5.96
CA GLY A 197 -13.01 -20.17 6.13
C GLY A 197 -12.11 -20.20 4.91
N TYR A 198 -12.46 -19.53 3.81
CA TYR A 198 -11.58 -19.31 2.66
C TYR A 198 -10.85 -17.96 2.77
N GLU A 199 -9.64 -17.90 2.21
CA GLU A 199 -8.90 -16.64 2.17
C GLU A 199 -9.32 -15.80 0.95
N ASP A 200 -9.85 -14.64 1.26
CA ASP A 200 -10.24 -13.55 0.36
C ASP A 200 -9.15 -12.47 0.29
N PHE A 201 -9.37 -11.45 -0.52
CA PHE A 201 -8.53 -10.26 -0.51
C PHE A 201 -9.34 -8.97 -0.71
N SER A 202 -8.76 -7.85 -0.27
CA SER A 202 -9.30 -6.52 -0.50
C SER A 202 -8.24 -5.62 -1.12
N VAL A 203 -8.70 -4.68 -1.95
CA VAL A 203 -7.86 -3.65 -2.57
C VAL A 203 -8.29 -2.31 -2.00
N PHE A 204 -7.32 -1.55 -1.49
CA PHE A 204 -7.54 -0.17 -1.05
C PHE A 204 -8.13 0.65 -2.19
N GLU A 205 -9.29 1.25 -1.96
CA GLU A 205 -10.03 2.00 -2.98
C GLU A 205 -9.63 3.47 -2.94
N GLN A 206 -9.84 4.13 -1.81
CA GLN A 206 -9.53 5.55 -1.66
C GLN A 206 -9.47 6.01 -0.20
N SER A 207 -8.77 7.13 0.02
CA SER A 207 -8.85 7.91 1.26
C SER A 207 -9.90 9.01 1.13
N TYR A 208 -10.59 9.29 2.22
CA TYR A 208 -11.48 10.44 2.36
C TYR A 208 -10.90 11.45 3.37
N SER A 209 -11.76 12.27 3.98
CA SER A 209 -11.32 13.23 5.00
C SER A 209 -10.96 12.52 6.30
N GLY A 210 -9.81 12.88 6.88
CA GLY A 210 -9.37 12.33 8.16
C GLY A 210 -8.96 10.86 8.03
N PRO A 211 -9.34 9.98 8.98
CA PRO A 211 -8.96 8.57 8.96
C PRO A 211 -9.82 7.70 8.04
N ASN A 212 -10.86 8.27 7.42
CA ASN A 212 -11.83 7.50 6.64
C ASN A 212 -11.20 6.95 5.35
N THR A 213 -11.37 5.66 5.14
CA THR A 213 -10.91 4.96 3.94
C THR A 213 -11.96 3.98 3.45
N SER A 214 -11.87 3.55 2.19
CA SER A 214 -12.66 2.42 1.68
C SER A 214 -11.76 1.41 0.98
N SER A 215 -12.30 0.22 0.78
CA SER A 215 -11.64 -0.87 0.06
C SER A 215 -12.69 -1.68 -0.70
N LEU A 216 -12.27 -2.26 -1.82
CA LEU A 216 -13.06 -3.23 -2.58
C LEU A 216 -12.71 -4.62 -2.09
N TYR A 217 -13.72 -5.46 -1.80
CA TYR A 217 -13.53 -6.79 -1.23
C TYR A 217 -13.91 -7.87 -2.24
N PHE A 218 -13.04 -8.86 -2.42
CA PHE A 218 -13.17 -9.93 -3.40
C PHE A 218 -13.22 -11.28 -2.70
N LEU A 219 -14.39 -11.93 -2.72
CA LEU A 219 -14.63 -13.20 -2.06
C LEU A 219 -14.22 -14.36 -2.96
N PHE A 220 -13.57 -15.36 -2.38
CA PHE A 220 -13.22 -16.59 -3.08
C PHE A 220 -14.44 -17.47 -3.28
N ASP A 221 -14.67 -17.89 -4.53
CA ASP A 221 -15.66 -18.90 -4.86
C ASP A 221 -14.96 -20.26 -5.01
N PRO A 222 -15.18 -21.22 -4.09
CA PRO A 222 -14.54 -22.53 -4.15
C PRO A 222 -15.01 -23.39 -5.32
N ASP A 223 -16.20 -23.13 -5.90
CA ASP A 223 -16.72 -23.89 -7.03
C ASP A 223 -16.01 -23.52 -8.34
N THR A 224 -15.66 -22.24 -8.51
CA THR A 224 -14.96 -21.73 -9.70
C THR A 224 -13.46 -21.59 -9.51
N GLY A 225 -12.99 -21.48 -8.27
CA GLY A 225 -11.59 -21.19 -7.93
C GLY A 225 -11.18 -19.74 -8.21
N LEU A 226 -12.15 -18.84 -8.41
CA LEU A 226 -11.95 -17.45 -8.77
C LEU A 226 -12.48 -16.52 -7.67
N TYR A 227 -12.12 -15.24 -7.76
CA TYR A 227 -12.56 -14.20 -6.84
C TYR A 227 -13.64 -13.32 -7.47
N GLY A 228 -14.74 -13.11 -6.77
CA GLY A 228 -15.84 -12.24 -7.18
C GLY A 228 -15.93 -10.99 -6.31
N ASP A 229 -16.30 -9.86 -6.90
CA ASP A 229 -16.63 -8.65 -6.15
C ASP A 229 -17.80 -8.95 -5.20
N SER A 230 -17.58 -8.70 -3.90
CA SER A 230 -18.57 -8.89 -2.83
C SER A 230 -19.71 -7.87 -2.88
N GLY A 231 -19.47 -6.69 -3.46
CA GLY A 231 -20.33 -5.51 -3.28
C GLY A 231 -20.33 -4.94 -1.86
N TYR A 232 -19.39 -5.34 -1.00
CA TYR A 232 -19.26 -4.77 0.34
C TYR A 232 -18.86 -3.31 0.24
N SER A 233 -19.60 -2.46 0.95
CA SER A 233 -19.43 -1.01 0.92
C SER A 233 -19.57 -0.45 2.33
N GLY A 234 -18.71 0.51 2.66
CA GLY A 234 -18.73 1.23 3.93
C GLY A 234 -17.39 1.93 4.16
N ILE A 235 -17.33 2.71 5.23
CA ILE A 235 -16.15 3.51 5.59
C ILE A 235 -15.37 2.85 6.72
N SER A 236 -14.06 2.64 6.50
CA SER A 236 -13.12 2.08 7.48
C SER A 236 -13.64 0.77 8.08
N LEU A 237 -14.01 -0.18 7.22
CA LEU A 237 -14.54 -1.47 7.65
C LEU A 237 -13.47 -2.29 8.39
N GLU A 238 -13.84 -2.87 9.53
CA GLU A 238 -13.05 -3.81 10.32
C GLU A 238 -13.77 -5.15 10.44
N PHE A 239 -13.04 -6.25 10.33
CA PHE A 239 -13.60 -7.61 10.32
C PHE A 239 -13.18 -8.36 11.58
N ASP A 240 -14.15 -8.68 12.44
CA ASP A 240 -13.97 -9.48 13.64
C ASP A 240 -14.32 -10.95 13.31
N LEU A 241 -13.27 -11.75 13.07
CA LEU A 241 -13.39 -13.16 12.71
C LEU A 241 -13.99 -14.02 13.83
N ASP A 242 -13.73 -13.66 15.10
CA ASP A 242 -14.19 -14.43 16.26
C ASP A 242 -15.70 -14.25 16.46
N ARG A 243 -16.19 -13.01 16.32
CA ARG A 243 -17.61 -12.68 16.42
C ARG A 243 -18.37 -12.85 15.11
N LYS A 244 -17.66 -13.00 14.00
CA LYS A 244 -18.21 -12.96 12.64
C LYS A 244 -19.03 -11.70 12.42
N ARG A 245 -18.40 -10.55 12.68
CA ARG A 245 -18.99 -9.22 12.58
C ARG A 245 -18.11 -8.29 11.76
N ILE A 246 -18.77 -7.37 11.05
CA ILE A 246 -18.09 -6.27 10.38
C ILE A 246 -18.48 -4.99 11.11
N TYR A 247 -17.50 -4.18 11.45
CA TYR A 247 -17.68 -2.88 12.07
C TYR A 247 -17.31 -1.79 11.07
N GLU A 248 -18.09 -0.72 11.03
CA GLU A 248 -17.81 0.46 10.22
C GLU A 248 -17.57 1.66 11.14
N HIS A 249 -16.58 2.46 10.78
CA HIS A 249 -16.18 3.66 11.50
C HIS A 249 -16.05 4.84 10.53
N ASP A 250 -17.05 5.71 10.55
CA ASP A 250 -17.08 6.92 9.73
C ASP A 250 -17.00 8.17 10.61
N GLN A 251 -16.05 9.05 10.31
CA GLN A 251 -15.85 10.32 10.98
C GLN A 251 -15.98 11.48 9.99
N CYS A 252 -16.83 12.46 10.28
CA CYS A 252 -16.93 13.66 9.44
C CYS A 252 -16.83 14.96 10.25
N CYS A 253 -16.91 16.09 9.55
CA CYS A 253 -16.93 17.42 10.17
C CYS A 253 -15.76 17.67 11.14
N ALA A 254 -14.53 17.33 10.73
CA ALA A 254 -13.33 17.44 11.57
C ALA A 254 -13.41 16.70 12.92
N GLY A 255 -14.18 15.60 12.96
CA GLY A 255 -14.42 14.83 14.18
C GLY A 255 -15.65 15.24 14.96
N LEU A 256 -16.39 16.26 14.56
CA LEU A 256 -17.60 16.65 15.29
C LEU A 256 -18.72 15.62 15.18
N ARG A 257 -18.66 14.69 14.22
CA ARG A 257 -19.69 13.68 13.99
C ARG A 257 -19.08 12.33 13.68
N HIS A 258 -19.50 11.30 14.41
CA HIS A 258 -19.06 9.92 14.23
C HIS A 258 -20.27 9.02 13.97
N THR A 259 -20.13 8.07 13.06
CA THR A 259 -21.09 7.00 12.81
C THR A 259 -20.39 5.67 12.98
N ASN A 260 -20.97 4.80 13.81
CA ASN A 260 -20.54 3.42 13.95
C ASN A 260 -21.67 2.50 13.47
N ALA A 261 -21.34 1.49 12.68
CA ALA A 261 -22.28 0.45 12.30
C ALA A 261 -21.72 -0.94 12.55
N GLU A 262 -22.59 -1.87 12.88
CA GLU A 262 -22.29 -3.29 13.04
C GLU A 262 -23.12 -4.08 12.03
N TYR A 263 -22.47 -4.98 11.31
CA TYR A 263 -23.08 -5.86 10.32
C TYR A 263 -22.79 -7.32 10.64
N GLN A 264 -23.72 -8.17 10.23
CA GLN A 264 -23.47 -9.60 10.02
C GLN A 264 -23.41 -9.90 8.52
N VAL A 265 -22.79 -11.02 8.16
CA VAL A 265 -22.81 -11.53 6.79
C VAL A 265 -23.86 -12.63 6.67
N VAL A 266 -24.78 -12.48 5.71
CA VAL A 266 -25.80 -13.49 5.35
C VAL A 266 -25.78 -13.64 3.83
N ASP A 267 -25.59 -14.87 3.34
CA ASP A 267 -25.51 -15.17 1.91
C ASP A 267 -24.53 -14.26 1.15
N ASN A 268 -23.32 -14.10 1.69
CA ASN A 268 -22.28 -13.21 1.19
C ASN A 268 -22.71 -11.73 1.06
N ARG A 269 -23.66 -11.27 1.87
CA ARG A 269 -24.10 -9.86 1.91
C ARG A 269 -23.99 -9.29 3.32
N MET A 270 -23.56 -8.04 3.41
CA MET A 270 -23.61 -7.27 4.64
C MET A 270 -25.06 -6.95 5.02
N VAL A 271 -25.46 -7.31 6.23
CA VAL A 271 -26.77 -7.01 6.81
C VAL A 271 -26.57 -6.19 8.07
N LEU A 272 -27.05 -4.95 8.05
CA LEU A 272 -26.95 -4.02 9.17
C LEU A 272 -27.70 -4.57 10.40
N LEU A 273 -26.99 -4.67 11.51
CA LEU A 273 -27.55 -5.05 12.81
C LEU A 273 -27.84 -3.83 13.68
N LYS A 274 -26.88 -2.89 13.71
CA LYS A 274 -26.91 -1.73 14.58
C LYS A 274 -26.20 -0.56 13.91
N LYS A 275 -26.75 0.63 14.07
CA LYS A 275 -26.10 1.90 13.70
C LYS A 275 -26.24 2.87 14.87
N THR A 276 -25.16 3.54 15.22
CA THR A 276 -25.13 4.55 16.29
C THR A 276 -24.40 5.78 15.79
N CYS A 277 -24.99 6.95 16.00
CA CYS A 277 -24.46 8.22 15.56
C CYS A 277 -24.17 9.10 16.76
N PHE A 278 -23.06 9.81 16.72
CA PHE A 278 -22.60 10.69 17.79
C PHE A 278 -22.32 12.08 17.23
N GLU A 279 -22.65 13.10 18.00
CA GLU A 279 -22.29 14.49 17.72
C GLU A 279 -21.59 15.09 18.93
N TYR A 280 -20.51 15.82 18.69
CA TYR A 280 -19.80 16.54 19.73
C TYR A 280 -20.69 17.65 20.30
N ASP A 281 -20.90 17.64 21.61
CA ASP A 281 -21.68 18.64 22.32
C ASP A 281 -20.73 19.52 23.16
N GLU A 282 -20.58 20.78 22.75
CA GLU A 282 -19.69 21.74 23.41
C GLU A 282 -20.06 21.99 24.88
N ALA A 283 -21.35 21.88 25.25
CA ALA A 283 -21.79 22.17 26.60
C ALA A 283 -21.30 21.13 27.62
N ILE A 284 -21.18 19.87 27.19
CA ILE A 284 -20.63 18.78 28.01
C ILE A 284 -19.17 18.46 27.66
N SER A 285 -18.63 19.07 26.59
CA SER A 285 -17.28 18.81 26.07
C SER A 285 -17.02 17.32 25.78
N ASP A 286 -18.06 16.64 25.30
CA ASP A 286 -18.04 15.21 24.97
C ASP A 286 -19.07 14.90 23.87
N TYR A 287 -19.03 13.68 23.36
CA TYR A 287 -19.99 13.20 22.38
C TYR A 287 -21.29 12.76 23.04
N LYS A 288 -22.42 13.10 22.41
CA LYS A 288 -23.73 12.53 22.75
C LYS A 288 -24.24 11.69 21.59
N GLU A 289 -24.94 10.61 21.93
CA GLU A 289 -25.68 9.83 20.94
C GLU A 289 -26.84 10.66 20.38
N VAL A 290 -27.00 10.63 19.06
CA VAL A 290 -28.04 11.34 18.31
C VAL A 290 -28.68 10.39 17.30
N ASP A 291 -29.87 10.75 16.81
CA ASP A 291 -30.49 10.01 15.72
C ASP A 291 -29.60 10.04 14.48
N CYS A 292 -29.46 8.88 13.83
CA CYS A 292 -28.75 8.78 12.58
C CYS A 292 -29.57 9.42 11.45
N HIS A 293 -28.95 10.36 10.72
CA HIS A 293 -29.53 11.03 9.55
C HIS A 293 -29.08 10.38 8.24
#